data_AF-A0A946MVV2-F1
#
_entry.id   AF-A0A946MVV2-F1
#
_cell.length_a   1.000
_cell.length_b   1.000
_cell.length_c   1.000
_cell.angle_alpha   90.00
_cell.angle_beta   90.00
_cell.angle_gamma   90.00
#
_symmetry.space_group_name_H-M   'P 1'
#
loop_
_entity.id
_entity.type
_entity.pdbx_description
1 polymer ?
#
loop_
_entity_poly.entity_id
_entity_poly.type
_entity_poly.pdbx_seq_one_letter_code
_entity_poly.pdbx_strand_id
1 'polypeptide(L)'
;GTLEEPEECDNSNRRDNDGCSSTCLLEIGICGDGVIQKLLGEQCEDALHDVTLPYQCEDCQLVTHSCGDGKQTAGEACDSGVLNANAPDVCRPDCSLPRCGDGVQDSSETCDDNNRKDSDGCDRYCRVEVPEEIVEEPKTQIAADIVEPSAQVLATATQQPQQFQFPQYPTQQPVPYQLPYAQLQPLIQSQQPIGDTGPAAVAVIGAGAASGLAWMRRKKRL
;
A
#
# COMPACT_ATOMS: atom_id res chain seq x y z
N GLY A 1 -8.47 27.42 6.36
CA GLY A 1 -8.22 28.84 6.57
C GLY A 1 -8.83 29.61 5.42
N THR A 2 -8.08 30.51 4.82
CA THR A 2 -8.47 31.38 3.71
C THR A 2 -7.50 31.18 2.57
N LEU A 3 -8.03 30.85 1.39
CA LEU A 3 -7.23 30.59 0.20
C LEU A 3 -6.57 31.88 -0.33
N GLU A 4 -5.23 31.95 -0.35
CA GLU A 4 -4.45 33.05 -0.94
C GLU A 4 -3.76 32.60 -2.24
N GLU A 5 -3.52 33.47 -3.24
CA GLU A 5 -2.69 33.06 -4.40
C GLU A 5 -1.20 32.98 -3.98
N PRO A 6 -0.45 31.86 -4.23
CA PRO A 6 -0.69 30.76 -5.17
C PRO A 6 -1.14 29.42 -4.54
N GLU A 7 -1.85 29.44 -3.42
CA GLU A 7 -2.36 28.24 -2.73
C GLU A 7 -3.51 27.58 -3.51
N GLU A 8 -3.58 26.25 -3.47
CA GLU A 8 -4.67 25.46 -4.06
C GLU A 8 -5.67 24.98 -2.98
N CYS A 9 -5.27 24.98 -1.71
CA CYS A 9 -6.10 24.63 -0.54
C CYS A 9 -5.63 25.36 0.73
N ASP A 10 -6.50 25.48 1.73
CA ASP A 10 -6.13 25.88 3.10
C ASP A 10 -7.11 25.27 4.12
N ASN A 11 -6.66 24.28 4.89
CA ASN A 11 -7.41 23.62 5.97
C ASN A 11 -6.98 24.05 7.40
N SER A 12 -6.39 25.25 7.52
CA SER A 12 -6.00 25.89 8.77
C SER A 12 -4.88 25.18 9.55
N ASN A 13 -4.14 24.27 8.91
CA ASN A 13 -3.01 23.58 9.52
C ASN A 13 -1.93 23.23 8.47
N ARG A 14 -0.86 22.51 8.86
CA ARG A 14 0.25 22.11 7.96
C ARG A 14 0.57 20.61 8.08
N ARG A 15 -0.43 19.80 8.41
CA ARG A 15 -0.31 18.35 8.48
C ARG A 15 -0.46 17.84 7.04
N ASP A 16 0.50 17.08 6.56
CA ASP A 16 0.32 16.35 5.30
C ASP A 16 -0.69 15.19 5.51
N ASN A 17 -1.34 14.77 4.43
CA ASN A 17 -2.34 13.70 4.34
C ASN A 17 -3.67 13.98 5.06
N ASP A 18 -4.13 15.23 5.06
CA ASP A 18 -5.43 15.63 5.60
C ASP A 18 -6.25 16.50 4.64
N GLY A 19 -5.87 16.51 3.37
CA GLY A 19 -6.58 17.26 2.34
C GLY A 19 -5.93 18.56 1.93
N CYS A 20 -4.83 18.94 2.57
CA CYS A 20 -4.03 20.04 2.12
C CYS A 20 -2.59 19.85 2.58
N SER A 21 -1.65 19.78 1.64
CA SER A 21 -0.25 19.58 1.99
C SER A 21 0.23 20.70 2.90
N SER A 22 1.30 20.44 3.64
CA SER A 22 2.03 21.47 4.38
C SER A 22 2.53 22.63 3.53
N THR A 23 2.48 22.49 2.20
CA THR A 23 2.80 23.50 1.19
C THR A 23 1.58 24.18 0.56
N CYS A 24 0.37 24.01 1.12
CA CYS A 24 -0.89 24.59 0.64
C CYS A 24 -1.26 24.21 -0.81
N LEU A 25 -0.74 23.08 -1.27
CA LEU A 25 -1.13 22.43 -2.52
C LEU A 25 -2.13 21.32 -2.22
N LEU A 26 -3.11 21.13 -3.10
CA LEU A 26 -4.02 19.99 -3.01
C LEU A 26 -3.17 18.72 -3.05
N GLU A 27 -3.34 17.90 -2.03
CA GLU A 27 -2.75 16.58 -2.04
C GLU A 27 -3.46 15.73 -3.09
N ILE A 28 -2.72 14.86 -3.75
CA ILE A 28 -3.27 13.97 -4.76
C ILE A 28 -4.11 12.90 -4.04
N GLY A 29 -5.40 12.75 -4.36
CA GLY A 29 -6.24 11.70 -3.79
C GLY A 29 -6.80 12.05 -2.42
N ILE A 30 -7.47 13.20 -2.30
CA ILE A 30 -8.09 13.63 -1.06
C ILE A 30 -9.55 13.33 -1.12
N CYS A 31 -9.96 12.47 -0.20
CA CYS A 31 -11.36 12.31 0.09
C CYS A 31 -12.01 13.59 0.62
N GLY A 32 -13.10 14.05 0.01
CA GLY A 32 -13.85 15.21 0.48
C GLY A 32 -13.73 16.45 -0.40
N ASP A 33 -13.05 16.36 -1.56
CA ASP A 33 -12.80 17.50 -2.45
C ASP A 33 -13.89 17.70 -3.53
N GLY A 34 -14.90 16.82 -3.53
CA GLY A 34 -15.99 16.86 -4.51
C GLY A 34 -15.67 16.18 -5.84
N VAL A 35 -14.55 15.47 -5.96
CA VAL A 35 -14.12 14.81 -7.20
C VAL A 35 -13.75 13.35 -6.93
N ILE A 36 -14.43 12.39 -7.58
CA ILE A 36 -14.07 10.97 -7.43
C ILE A 36 -12.82 10.64 -8.25
N GLN A 37 -11.70 10.41 -7.59
CA GLN A 37 -10.41 10.13 -8.22
C GLN A 37 -10.15 8.62 -8.32
N LYS A 38 -10.88 7.95 -9.21
CA LYS A 38 -10.86 6.48 -9.37
C LYS A 38 -9.47 5.85 -9.54
N LEU A 39 -8.52 6.56 -10.16
CA LEU A 39 -7.15 6.08 -10.37
C LEU A 39 -6.32 6.04 -9.08
N LEU A 40 -6.77 6.73 -8.03
CA LEU A 40 -6.12 6.82 -6.73
C LEU A 40 -6.84 6.01 -5.65
N GLY A 41 -7.84 5.20 -6.04
CA GLY A 41 -8.54 4.28 -5.14
C GLY A 41 -9.81 4.84 -4.50
N GLU A 42 -10.20 6.08 -4.81
CA GLU A 42 -11.47 6.63 -4.38
C GLU A 42 -12.65 5.97 -5.12
N GLN A 43 -13.62 5.51 -4.34
CA GLN A 43 -14.83 4.86 -4.85
C GLN A 43 -16.04 5.80 -4.80
N CYS A 44 -16.00 6.77 -3.89
CA CYS A 44 -17.07 7.72 -3.64
C CYS A 44 -16.48 9.04 -3.16
N GLU A 45 -17.35 10.02 -2.96
CA GLU A 45 -17.03 11.34 -2.46
C GLU A 45 -18.17 11.81 -1.56
N ASP A 46 -17.85 12.24 -0.35
CA ASP A 46 -18.82 12.66 0.67
C ASP A 46 -19.72 13.80 0.17
N ALA A 47 -19.13 14.80 -0.50
CA ALA A 47 -19.89 15.95 -1.01
C ALA A 47 -20.87 15.59 -2.13
N LEU A 48 -20.68 14.45 -2.80
CA LEU A 48 -21.54 13.95 -3.88
C LEU A 48 -22.44 12.79 -3.44
N HIS A 49 -22.29 12.31 -2.20
CA HIS A 49 -22.97 11.12 -1.73
C HIS A 49 -24.45 11.40 -1.40
N ASP A 50 -25.35 10.56 -1.92
CA ASP A 50 -26.77 10.58 -1.59
C ASP A 50 -27.03 9.69 -0.36
N VAL A 51 -27.34 10.33 0.76
CA VAL A 51 -27.63 9.70 2.06
C VAL A 51 -28.86 8.77 2.06
N THR A 52 -29.63 8.73 0.97
CA THR A 52 -30.77 7.81 0.82
C THR A 52 -30.38 6.44 0.26
N LEU A 53 -29.14 6.28 -0.20
CA LEU A 53 -28.61 5.03 -0.71
C LEU A 53 -28.29 4.05 0.43
N PRO A 54 -28.29 2.73 0.18
CA PRO A 54 -28.07 1.71 1.22
C PRO A 54 -26.60 1.58 1.68
N TYR A 55 -25.71 2.42 1.15
CA TYR A 55 -24.30 2.48 1.46
C TYR A 55 -23.92 3.90 1.82
N GLN A 56 -22.83 4.06 2.56
CA GLN A 56 -22.25 5.35 2.91
C GLN A 56 -20.89 5.52 2.22
N CYS A 57 -20.44 6.77 2.14
CA CYS A 57 -19.07 7.08 1.82
C CYS A 57 -18.34 7.34 3.14
N GLU A 58 -17.32 6.55 3.44
CA GLU A 58 -16.44 6.74 4.59
C GLU A 58 -15.00 6.57 4.09
N ASP A 59 -14.13 7.53 4.37
CA ASP A 59 -12.74 7.56 3.89
C ASP A 59 -12.62 7.31 2.37
N CYS A 60 -13.61 7.79 1.60
CA CYS A 60 -13.77 7.62 0.15
C CYS A 60 -13.83 6.18 -0.33
N GLN A 61 -14.19 5.29 0.57
CA GLN A 61 -14.61 3.94 0.28
C GLN A 61 -16.11 3.82 0.48
N LEU A 62 -16.73 3.00 -0.37
CA LEU A 62 -18.12 2.64 -0.20
C LEU A 62 -18.19 1.66 0.96
N VAL A 63 -18.97 1.99 1.99
CA VAL A 63 -19.19 1.14 3.16
C VAL A 63 -20.68 0.83 3.28
N THR A 64 -21.02 -0.45 3.31
CA THR A 64 -22.39 -0.88 3.60
C THR A 64 -22.69 -0.76 5.10
N HIS A 65 -23.93 -0.41 5.45
CA HIS A 65 -24.42 -0.51 6.83
C HIS A 65 -25.19 -1.81 7.08
N SER A 66 -25.48 -2.59 6.03
CA SER A 66 -26.45 -3.68 6.06
C SER A 66 -25.89 -5.01 5.55
N CYS A 67 -24.66 -5.34 5.94
CA CYS A 67 -24.07 -6.62 5.59
C CYS A 67 -24.89 -7.81 6.14
N GLY A 68 -25.18 -8.78 5.26
CA GLY A 68 -25.89 -10.02 5.60
C GLY A 68 -27.40 -9.93 5.38
N ASP A 69 -27.89 -8.99 4.58
CA ASP A 69 -29.32 -8.87 4.23
C ASP A 69 -29.70 -9.69 2.98
N GLY A 70 -28.73 -10.34 2.34
CA GLY A 70 -28.88 -11.16 1.14
C GLY A 70 -28.91 -10.36 -0.15
N LYS A 71 -28.58 -9.06 -0.13
CA LYS A 71 -28.50 -8.20 -1.30
C LYS A 71 -27.12 -7.56 -1.37
N GLN A 72 -26.34 -8.00 -2.34
CA GLN A 72 -25.06 -7.36 -2.62
C GLN A 72 -25.27 -5.92 -3.10
N THR A 73 -24.85 -4.95 -2.28
CA THR A 73 -24.89 -3.52 -2.56
C THR A 73 -23.48 -2.95 -2.79
N ALA A 74 -23.40 -1.66 -3.15
CA ALA A 74 -22.11 -1.01 -3.32
C ALA A 74 -21.40 -0.88 -1.97
N GLY A 75 -20.12 -1.24 -1.90
CA GLY A 75 -19.35 -1.35 -0.66
C GLY A 75 -19.27 -2.76 -0.08
N GLU A 76 -20.00 -3.73 -0.65
CA GLU A 76 -19.90 -5.15 -0.30
C GLU A 76 -19.17 -5.92 -1.39
N ALA A 77 -18.17 -6.73 -1.00
CA ALA A 77 -17.53 -7.65 -1.93
C ALA A 77 -18.39 -8.90 -2.18
N CYS A 78 -19.24 -9.26 -1.20
CA CYS A 78 -20.21 -10.33 -1.25
C CYS A 78 -21.34 -10.08 -0.25
N ASP A 79 -22.50 -10.71 -0.46
CA ASP A 79 -23.54 -10.81 0.58
C ASP A 79 -24.30 -12.12 0.37
N SER A 80 -24.03 -13.12 1.23
CA SER A 80 -24.75 -14.40 1.26
C SER A 80 -25.85 -14.42 2.32
N GLY A 81 -26.24 -13.25 2.81
CA GLY A 81 -27.26 -13.06 3.83
C GLY A 81 -26.85 -13.69 5.15
N VAL A 82 -27.78 -14.48 5.69
CA VAL A 82 -27.58 -15.29 6.91
C VAL A 82 -26.47 -16.33 6.80
N LEU A 83 -25.94 -16.58 5.60
CA LEU A 83 -24.84 -17.52 5.37
C LEU A 83 -23.46 -16.86 5.50
N ASN A 84 -23.38 -15.54 5.72
CA ASN A 84 -22.12 -14.88 6.04
C ASN A 84 -21.57 -15.44 7.37
N ALA A 85 -20.32 -15.89 7.39
CA ALA A 85 -19.71 -16.52 8.56
C ALA A 85 -18.18 -16.51 8.49
N ASN A 86 -17.54 -16.73 9.65
CA ASN A 86 -16.12 -17.06 9.73
C ASN A 86 -15.94 -18.56 9.47
N ALA A 87 -16.26 -18.99 8.26
CA ALA A 87 -16.13 -20.38 7.81
C ALA A 87 -15.42 -20.41 6.44
N PRO A 88 -14.82 -21.56 6.07
CA PRO A 88 -14.09 -21.66 4.81
C PRO A 88 -14.98 -21.36 3.60
N ASP A 89 -14.44 -20.60 2.65
CA ASP A 89 -14.99 -20.32 1.32
C ASP A 89 -16.36 -19.62 1.32
N VAL A 90 -16.73 -18.98 2.44
CA VAL A 90 -17.96 -18.19 2.53
C VAL A 90 -17.65 -16.72 2.77
N CYS A 91 -18.62 -15.89 2.39
CA CYS A 91 -18.59 -14.45 2.65
C CYS A 91 -18.39 -14.19 4.14
N ARG A 92 -17.47 -13.31 4.48
CA ARG A 92 -17.18 -12.98 5.88
C ARG A 92 -18.31 -12.15 6.49
N PRO A 93 -18.43 -12.10 7.84
CA PRO A 93 -19.48 -11.34 8.51
C PRO A 93 -19.45 -9.82 8.24
N ASP A 94 -18.33 -9.30 7.74
CA ASP A 94 -18.13 -7.91 7.31
C ASP A 94 -18.35 -7.72 5.79
N CYS A 95 -18.91 -8.72 5.10
CA CYS A 95 -19.17 -8.72 3.65
C CYS A 95 -17.89 -8.57 2.81
N SER A 96 -16.75 -8.89 3.40
CA SER A 96 -15.51 -9.11 2.68
C SER A 96 -15.47 -10.52 2.10
N LEU A 97 -14.82 -10.65 0.95
CA LEU A 97 -14.50 -11.96 0.40
C LEU A 97 -13.44 -12.65 1.28
N PRO A 98 -13.42 -13.99 1.26
CA PRO A 98 -12.36 -14.76 1.90
C PRO A 98 -10.98 -14.25 1.47
N ARG A 99 -10.08 -14.04 2.43
CA ARG A 99 -8.78 -13.43 2.17
C ARG A 99 -7.71 -13.97 3.11
N CYS A 100 -6.50 -14.08 2.57
CA CYS A 100 -5.35 -14.44 3.37
C CYS A 100 -5.14 -13.50 4.55
N GLY A 101 -4.92 -14.10 5.73
CA GLY A 101 -4.64 -13.43 6.98
C GLY A 101 -5.89 -12.96 7.73
N ASP A 102 -7.04 -13.56 7.46
CA ASP A 102 -8.30 -13.22 8.13
C ASP A 102 -8.70 -14.20 9.24
N GLY A 103 -7.84 -15.18 9.54
CA GLY A 103 -8.01 -16.14 10.62
C GLY A 103 -8.84 -17.35 10.23
N VAL A 104 -9.26 -17.47 8.97
CA VAL A 104 -10.08 -18.57 8.47
C VAL A 104 -9.41 -19.18 7.26
N GLN A 105 -8.92 -20.41 7.42
CA GLN A 105 -8.30 -21.14 6.31
C GLN A 105 -9.32 -21.50 5.23
N ASP A 106 -9.26 -20.82 4.08
CA ASP A 106 -10.08 -21.11 2.90
C ASP A 106 -9.47 -22.21 2.01
N SER A 107 -10.26 -22.75 1.07
CA SER A 107 -9.79 -23.81 0.16
C SER A 107 -8.65 -23.38 -0.76
N SER A 108 -8.51 -22.08 -1.02
CA SER A 108 -7.39 -21.51 -1.78
C SER A 108 -6.09 -21.40 -0.98
N GLU A 109 -6.12 -21.68 0.32
CA GLU A 109 -5.05 -21.41 1.27
C GLU A 109 -4.52 -22.71 1.88
N THR A 110 -3.21 -22.78 2.07
CA THR A 110 -2.58 -23.95 2.73
C THR A 110 -2.33 -23.73 4.22
N CYS A 111 -2.39 -22.47 4.66
CA CYS A 111 -2.32 -22.00 6.04
C CYS A 111 -3.08 -20.66 6.14
N ASP A 112 -3.48 -20.27 7.34
CA ASP A 112 -3.84 -18.88 7.68
C ASP A 112 -3.45 -18.67 9.16
N ASP A 113 -2.59 -17.69 9.41
CA ASP A 113 -2.12 -17.33 10.75
C ASP A 113 -2.58 -15.93 11.18
N ASN A 114 -3.74 -15.51 10.66
CA ASN A 114 -4.43 -14.28 10.97
C ASN A 114 -3.61 -13.00 10.63
N ASN A 115 -2.64 -13.10 9.72
CA ASN A 115 -1.92 -11.96 9.18
C ASN A 115 -1.33 -12.28 7.78
N ARG A 116 -0.55 -11.35 7.19
CA ARG A 116 0.10 -11.52 5.86
C ARG A 116 1.60 -11.24 5.90
N LYS A 117 2.21 -11.43 7.05
CA LYS A 117 3.62 -11.17 7.27
C LYS A 117 4.39 -12.40 6.78
N ASP A 118 5.53 -12.17 6.15
CA ASP A 118 6.42 -13.28 5.80
C ASP A 118 7.28 -13.68 7.02
N SER A 119 7.75 -14.93 7.04
CA SER A 119 8.64 -15.52 8.05
C SER A 119 8.05 -15.74 9.46
N ASP A 120 6.75 -15.97 9.58
CA ASP A 120 6.09 -16.43 10.81
C ASP A 120 5.35 -17.76 10.66
N GLY A 121 5.48 -18.41 9.49
CA GLY A 121 4.95 -19.75 9.24
C GLY A 121 3.90 -19.79 8.13
N CYS A 122 3.33 -18.64 7.76
CA CYS A 122 2.40 -18.51 6.65
C CYS A 122 2.72 -17.26 5.83
N ASP A 123 3.08 -17.41 4.57
CA ASP A 123 3.50 -16.26 3.75
C ASP A 123 2.32 -15.31 3.43
N ARG A 124 2.61 -14.14 2.86
CA ARG A 124 1.58 -13.17 2.43
C ARG A 124 0.57 -13.69 1.38
N TYR A 125 0.78 -14.88 0.84
CA TYR A 125 -0.11 -15.58 -0.09
C TYR A 125 -0.76 -16.83 0.52
N CYS A 126 -0.69 -16.98 1.85
CA CYS A 126 -1.22 -18.09 2.62
C CYS A 126 -0.69 -19.46 2.21
N ARG A 127 0.63 -19.48 1.96
CA ARG A 127 1.42 -20.68 1.70
C ARG A 127 2.27 -21.00 2.92
N VAL A 128 2.29 -22.28 3.31
CA VAL A 128 3.14 -22.73 4.41
C VAL A 128 4.59 -22.39 4.10
N GLU A 129 5.19 -21.62 4.99
CA GLU A 129 6.61 -21.34 4.94
C GLU A 129 7.33 -22.52 5.58
N VAL A 130 8.23 -23.14 4.82
CA VAL A 130 9.14 -24.11 5.41
C VAL A 130 10.29 -23.29 5.96
N PRO A 131 10.47 -23.18 7.30
CA PRO A 131 11.69 -22.59 7.80
C PRO A 131 12.84 -23.40 7.21
N GLU A 132 13.86 -22.73 6.67
CA GLU A 132 15.14 -23.36 6.42
C GLU A 132 15.70 -23.81 7.77
N GLU A 133 15.19 -24.93 8.28
CA GLU A 133 15.97 -25.75 9.18
C GLU A 133 17.25 -26.05 8.43
N ILE A 134 18.34 -25.57 9.01
CA ILE A 134 19.73 -25.91 8.73
C ILE A 134 19.75 -27.35 8.23
N VAL A 135 19.74 -27.53 6.91
CA VAL A 135 19.98 -28.84 6.32
C VAL A 135 21.43 -29.08 6.71
N GLU A 136 21.66 -29.91 7.74
CA GLU A 136 22.98 -30.50 7.90
C GLU A 136 23.28 -31.12 6.55
N GLU A 137 24.18 -30.48 5.81
CA GLU A 137 24.57 -30.94 4.49
C GLU A 137 24.88 -32.43 4.62
N PRO A 138 24.23 -33.34 3.85
CA PRO A 138 24.71 -34.70 3.81
C PRO A 138 26.09 -34.59 3.16
N LYS A 139 27.14 -34.65 4.00
CA LYS A 139 28.54 -34.65 3.60
C LYS A 139 28.69 -35.71 2.54
N THR A 140 28.70 -35.26 1.29
CA THR A 140 28.83 -36.14 0.14
C THR A 140 30.27 -36.61 0.17
N GLN A 141 30.51 -37.82 0.69
CA GLN A 141 31.83 -38.45 0.66
C GLN A 141 32.10 -38.84 -0.79
N ILE A 142 32.84 -37.98 -1.48
CA ILE A 142 33.41 -38.33 -2.79
C ILE A 142 34.49 -39.37 -2.51
N ALA A 143 34.14 -40.65 -2.66
CA ALA A 143 35.10 -41.72 -2.78
C ALA A 143 35.85 -41.51 -4.11
N ALA A 144 37.05 -40.94 -4.02
CA ALA A 144 37.98 -40.85 -5.12
C ALA A 144 38.70 -42.19 -5.27
N ASP A 145 38.21 -43.06 -6.16
CA ASP A 145 38.96 -44.23 -6.64
C ASP A 145 38.89 -44.29 -8.18
N ILE A 146 39.86 -43.58 -8.78
CA ILE A 146 40.76 -43.93 -9.89
C ILE A 146 40.26 -44.97 -10.93
N VAL A 147 40.24 -44.58 -12.22
CA VAL A 147 41.07 -45.09 -13.35
C VAL A 147 40.46 -44.63 -14.70
N GLU A 148 41.14 -43.71 -15.38
CA GLU A 148 41.25 -43.64 -16.85
C GLU A 148 42.72 -43.99 -17.21
N PRO A 149 43.10 -44.36 -18.45
CA PRO A 149 42.39 -44.14 -19.72
C PRO A 149 42.40 -45.34 -20.69
N SER A 150 41.52 -45.33 -21.69
CA SER A 150 41.82 -45.82 -23.05
C SER A 150 40.70 -45.39 -24.01
N ALA A 151 41.09 -44.57 -24.97
CA ALA A 151 40.27 -44.06 -26.05
C ALA A 151 39.55 -45.16 -26.84
N GLN A 152 38.29 -44.91 -27.22
CA GLN A 152 37.83 -44.98 -28.62
C GLN A 152 36.73 -43.96 -28.85
N VAL A 153 37.02 -43.00 -29.73
CA VAL A 153 36.09 -42.00 -30.25
C VAL A 153 35.19 -42.68 -31.28
N LEU A 154 33.89 -42.74 -31.02
CA LEU A 154 32.89 -42.90 -32.08
C LEU A 154 31.68 -42.04 -31.74
N ALA A 155 31.57 -40.92 -32.45
CA ALA A 155 30.48 -39.97 -32.32
C ALA A 155 29.22 -40.51 -33.00
N THR A 156 28.13 -40.66 -32.24
CA THR A 156 26.77 -40.68 -32.79
C THR A 156 25.77 -40.06 -31.81
N ALA A 157 25.28 -38.89 -32.20
CA ALA A 157 23.97 -38.28 -31.93
C ALA A 157 23.44 -38.21 -30.48
N THR A 158 23.61 -37.05 -29.86
CA THR A 158 22.82 -36.55 -28.72
C THR A 158 21.39 -36.19 -29.17
N GLN A 159 20.37 -36.81 -28.58
CA GLN A 159 19.01 -36.26 -28.55
C GLN A 159 18.86 -35.40 -27.28
N GLN A 160 18.76 -34.09 -27.46
CA GLN A 160 18.41 -33.13 -26.41
C GLN A 160 16.90 -33.19 -26.10
N PRO A 161 16.48 -33.01 -24.84
CA PRO A 161 15.08 -32.77 -24.52
C PRO A 161 14.65 -31.39 -25.04
N GLN A 162 13.50 -31.38 -25.70
CA GLN A 162 12.95 -30.26 -26.48
C GLN A 162 12.71 -29.02 -25.59
N GLN A 163 13.31 -27.88 -25.95
CA GLN A 163 12.91 -26.58 -25.43
C GLN A 163 11.56 -26.19 -26.04
N PHE A 164 10.57 -25.86 -25.22
CA PHE A 164 9.31 -25.28 -25.67
C PHE A 164 9.58 -23.89 -26.25
N GLN A 165 9.35 -23.72 -27.54
CA GLN A 165 9.49 -22.45 -28.25
C GLN A 165 8.15 -21.72 -28.21
N PHE A 166 8.10 -20.56 -27.55
CA PHE A 166 6.93 -19.67 -27.58
C PHE A 166 6.70 -19.12 -29.01
N PRO A 167 5.44 -18.97 -29.46
CA PRO A 167 5.16 -18.43 -30.79
C PRO A 167 5.64 -16.98 -30.90
N GLN A 168 6.48 -16.72 -31.91
CA GLN A 168 6.92 -15.39 -32.29
C GLN A 168 5.78 -14.70 -33.06
N TYR A 169 5.23 -13.62 -32.50
CA TYR A 169 4.33 -12.75 -33.24
C TYR A 169 5.15 -11.86 -34.19
N PRO A 170 4.76 -11.70 -35.46
CA PRO A 170 5.47 -10.83 -36.38
C PRO A 170 5.35 -9.38 -35.89
N THR A 171 6.51 -8.81 -35.58
CA THR A 171 6.66 -7.36 -35.41
C THR A 171 6.58 -6.70 -36.79
N GLN A 172 6.11 -5.45 -36.79
CA GLN A 172 6.12 -4.46 -37.89
C GLN A 172 4.79 -4.23 -38.63
N GLN A 173 3.92 -3.42 -38.02
CA GLN A 173 3.24 -2.34 -38.73
C GLN A 173 3.49 -1.02 -37.98
N PRO A 174 4.04 0.03 -38.62
CA PRO A 174 4.22 1.33 -38.00
C PRO A 174 2.86 2.06 -37.89
N VAL A 175 2.39 2.29 -36.68
CA VAL A 175 1.28 3.20 -36.39
C VAL A 175 1.75 4.65 -36.49
N PRO A 176 1.09 5.52 -37.28
CA PRO A 176 1.50 6.92 -37.41
C PRO A 176 0.75 7.78 -36.40
N TYR A 177 1.17 7.78 -35.13
CA TYR A 177 0.82 8.86 -34.20
C TYR A 177 2.02 9.19 -33.32
N GLN A 178 2.71 10.27 -33.66
CA GLN A 178 3.66 10.93 -32.79
C GLN A 178 2.89 11.58 -31.65
N LEU A 179 2.81 10.92 -30.50
CA LEU A 179 2.59 11.61 -29.24
C LEU A 179 3.91 12.31 -28.88
N PRO A 180 3.92 13.61 -28.56
CA PRO A 180 5.14 14.26 -28.09
C PRO A 180 5.54 13.57 -26.78
N TYR A 181 6.72 12.94 -26.80
CA TYR A 181 7.39 12.52 -25.58
C TYR A 181 7.58 13.78 -24.72
N ALA A 182 6.79 13.91 -23.65
CA ALA A 182 7.12 14.83 -22.59
C ALA A 182 8.45 14.34 -21.99
N GLN A 183 9.53 14.99 -22.40
CA GLN A 183 10.84 14.83 -21.77
C GLN A 183 10.71 15.49 -20.40
N LEU A 184 10.32 14.73 -19.38
CA LEU A 184 10.55 15.13 -18.01
C LEU A 184 12.06 15.16 -17.83
N GLN A 185 12.67 16.32 -18.01
CA GLN A 185 14.00 16.58 -17.48
C GLN A 185 13.84 16.66 -15.96
N PRO A 186 14.35 15.69 -15.19
CA PRO A 186 14.45 15.91 -13.76
C PRO A 186 15.44 17.05 -13.58
N LEU A 187 14.97 18.18 -13.06
CA LEU A 187 15.87 19.11 -12.39
C LEU A 187 16.36 18.40 -11.13
N ILE A 188 17.34 17.52 -11.29
CA ILE A 188 18.23 17.14 -10.19
C ILE A 188 19.05 18.40 -9.91
N GLN A 189 18.45 19.34 -9.17
CA GLN A 189 19.22 20.35 -8.51
C GLN A 189 20.02 19.60 -7.44
N SER A 190 21.31 19.41 -7.69
CA SER A 190 22.24 18.84 -6.75
C SER A 190 22.31 19.76 -5.52
N GLN A 191 21.35 19.64 -4.61
CA GLN A 191 21.53 20.15 -3.26
C GLN A 191 22.54 19.24 -2.59
N GLN A 192 23.75 19.76 -2.47
CA GLN A 192 24.75 19.22 -1.58
C GLN A 192 24.17 19.15 -0.16
N PRO A 193 24.58 18.17 0.66
CA PRO A 193 24.03 18.01 2.00
C PRO A 193 24.32 19.27 2.81
N ILE A 194 23.30 20.07 3.08
CA ILE A 194 23.36 21.05 4.16
C ILE A 194 23.19 20.24 5.43
N GLY A 195 24.36 19.86 5.95
CA GLY A 195 24.49 19.26 7.25
C GLY A 195 24.05 20.24 8.34
N ASP A 196 23.49 19.65 9.38
CA ASP A 196 23.43 20.20 10.72
C ASP A 196 24.77 20.81 11.11
N THR A 197 24.83 22.14 11.16
CA THR A 197 25.65 22.84 12.14
C THR A 197 24.96 24.15 12.47
N GLY A 198 24.21 24.15 13.57
CA GLY A 198 23.96 25.39 14.27
C GLY A 198 25.29 26.05 14.67
N PRO A 199 25.24 27.34 15.02
CA PRO A 199 25.98 27.76 16.18
C PRO A 199 25.06 28.44 17.18
N ALA A 200 25.34 28.17 18.44
CA ALA A 200 25.01 29.07 19.52
C ALA A 200 25.48 30.51 19.23
N ALA A 201 24.84 31.44 19.93
CA ALA A 201 25.10 32.89 20.01
C ALA A 201 24.50 33.70 18.84
N VAL A 202 23.57 34.61 19.07
CA VAL A 202 23.74 35.77 19.95
C VAL A 202 22.48 36.08 20.76
N ALA A 203 22.69 36.36 22.05
CA ALA A 203 21.70 36.72 23.05
C ALA A 203 21.11 38.13 22.84
N VAL A 204 19.83 38.30 23.20
CA VAL A 204 19.33 39.57 23.75
C VAL A 204 18.58 39.27 25.05
N ILE A 205 19.07 39.91 26.10
CA ILE A 205 18.66 39.79 27.50
C ILE A 205 17.52 40.78 27.78
N GLY A 206 16.47 40.32 28.46
CA GLY A 206 15.90 41.02 29.62
C GLY A 206 14.64 41.88 29.45
N ALA A 207 13.59 41.47 30.19
CA ALA A 207 12.75 42.25 31.13
C ALA A 207 11.23 42.12 30.90
N GLY A 208 10.50 41.68 31.94
CA GLY A 208 9.03 41.70 31.91
C GLY A 208 8.27 40.91 32.99
N ALA A 209 8.92 40.45 34.07
CA ALA A 209 8.24 39.85 35.21
C ALA A 209 7.56 40.93 36.08
N ALA A 210 6.39 41.44 35.67
CA ALA A 210 5.61 42.38 36.51
C ALA A 210 4.08 42.40 36.28
N SER A 211 3.50 41.48 35.49
CA SER A 211 2.07 41.56 35.13
C SER A 211 1.16 40.59 35.90
N GLY A 212 1.69 39.81 36.86
CA GLY A 212 0.94 38.71 37.50
C GLY A 212 0.24 39.03 38.83
N LEU A 213 0.61 40.10 39.55
CA LEU A 213 0.13 40.30 40.94
C LEU A 213 -1.00 41.33 41.11
N ALA A 214 -1.42 42.01 40.03
CA ALA A 214 -2.47 43.03 40.09
C ALA A 214 -3.90 42.51 39.82
N TRP A 215 -4.07 41.32 39.23
CA TRP A 215 -5.39 40.77 38.91
C TRP A 215 -6.04 40.00 40.07
N MET A 216 -5.26 39.39 40.96
CA MET A 216 -5.78 38.62 42.10
C MET A 216 -6.31 39.46 43.27
N ARG A 217 -6.17 40.80 43.25
CA ARG A 217 -6.76 41.69 44.27
C ARG A 217 -8.13 42.25 43.90
N ARG A 218 -8.64 42.02 42.68
CA ARG A 218 -9.96 42.53 42.24
C ARG A 218 -11.14 41.56 42.42
N LYS A 219 -10.90 40.31 42.84
CA LYS A 219 -11.96 39.29 43.01
C LYS A 219 -12.29 38.93 44.47
N LYS A 220 -11.75 39.66 45.46
CA LYS A 220 -12.05 39.46 46.90
C LYS A 220 -12.76 40.63 47.59
N ARG A 221 -13.25 41.61 46.82
CA ARG A 221 -14.12 42.68 47.31
C ARG A 221 -15.14 43.04 46.23
N LEU A 222 -16.15 42.18 46.08
CA LEU A 222 -17.54 42.44 45.68
C LEU A 222 -18.28 41.11 45.67
#